data_AF-A0A8S9JTS5-F1
#
_entry.id   AF-A0A8S9JTS5-F1
#
_cell.length_a   1.000
_cell.length_b   1.000
_cell.length_c   1.000
_cell.angle_alpha   90.00
_cell.angle_beta   90.00
_cell.angle_gamma   90.00
#
_symmetry.space_group_name_H-M   'P 1'
#
loop_
_entity.id
_entity.type
_entity.pdbx_description
1 polymer ?
#
loop_
_entity_poly.entity_id
_entity_poly.type
_entity_poly.pdbx_seq_one_letter_code
_entity_poly.pdbx_strand_id
1 'polypeptide(L)'
;MDSKGVPIRVPLMKLFDSVDDFSDHLWRDAQERSGLMNGMDSSDSKILQKLKFICKKSIEQAKHLATIYEPYTFYGGRFDNSNTHRLMENMSEEEKVEFGFDVGSINWNDYITNVHIPGLRRHVLKGRA
;
A
#
# COMPACT_ATOMS: atom_id res chain seq x y z
N MET A 1 -16.82 -9.46 0.62
CA MET A 1 -18.08 -9.08 1.29
C MET A 1 -17.71 -8.24 2.51
N ASP A 2 -18.51 -7.26 2.91
CA ASP A 2 -18.36 -6.61 4.22
C ASP A 2 -18.80 -7.56 5.35
N SER A 3 -18.70 -7.12 6.60
CA SER A 3 -19.16 -7.89 7.77
C SER A 3 -20.65 -8.21 7.77
N LYS A 4 -21.43 -7.68 6.82
CA LYS A 4 -22.86 -7.90 6.63
C LYS A 4 -23.18 -8.74 5.38
N GLY A 5 -22.16 -9.28 4.71
CA GLY A 5 -22.36 -10.10 3.51
C GLY A 5 -22.61 -9.30 2.24
N VAL A 6 -22.42 -7.98 2.23
CA VAL A 6 -22.61 -7.14 1.04
C VAL A 6 -21.33 -7.13 0.20
N PRO A 7 -21.41 -7.32 -1.13
CA PRO A 7 -20.25 -7.19 -2.00
C PRO A 7 -19.65 -5.78 -1.90
N ILE A 8 -18.41 -5.67 -1.44
CA ILE A 8 -17.68 -4.40 -1.42
C ILE A 8 -17.28 -4.11 -2.86
N ARG A 9 -17.83 -3.04 -3.43
CA ARG A 9 -17.42 -2.57 -4.76
C ARG A 9 -16.07 -1.87 -4.64
N VAL A 10 -15.00 -2.61 -4.87
CA VAL A 10 -13.64 -2.07 -4.90
C VAL A 10 -13.43 -1.39 -6.26
N PRO A 11 -13.17 -0.08 -6.32
CA PRO A 11 -12.84 0.58 -7.59
C PRO A 11 -11.54 0.00 -8.15
N LEU A 12 -11.42 -0.02 -9.48
CA LEU A 12 -10.21 -0.50 -10.13
C LEU A 12 -9.03 0.36 -9.65
N MET A 13 -7.98 -0.31 -9.17
CA MET A 13 -6.79 0.38 -8.69
C MET A 13 -6.09 1.07 -9.86
N LYS A 14 -5.77 2.35 -9.69
CA LYS A 14 -4.91 3.07 -10.63
C LYS A 14 -3.47 2.60 -10.44
N LEU A 15 -2.89 2.06 -11.50
CA LEU A 15 -1.47 1.69 -11.55
C LEU A 15 -0.66 2.83 -12.13
N PHE A 16 0.62 2.87 -11.79
CA PHE A 16 1.58 3.87 -12.23
C PHE A 16 2.81 3.18 -12.79
N ASP A 17 3.43 3.78 -13.79
CA ASP A 17 4.60 3.21 -14.46
C ASP A 17 5.91 3.62 -13.77
N SER A 18 5.87 4.65 -12.91
CA SER A 18 7.02 5.13 -12.15
C SER A 18 6.64 5.68 -10.77
N VAL A 19 7.62 5.77 -9.87
CA VAL A 19 7.49 6.44 -8.56
C VAL A 19 7.17 7.92 -8.73
N ASP A 20 7.67 8.56 -9.79
CA ASP A 20 7.41 9.96 -10.10
C ASP A 20 5.95 10.18 -10.50
N ASP A 21 5.39 9.34 -11.38
CA ASP A 21 3.97 9.42 -11.77
C ASP A 21 3.03 9.21 -10.57
N PHE A 22 3.37 8.25 -9.71
CA PHE A 22 2.66 8.01 -8.46
C PHE A 22 2.74 9.22 -7.51
N SER A 23 3.94 9.79 -7.38
CA SER A 23 4.22 10.96 -6.55
C SER A 23 3.43 12.18 -6.99
N ASP A 24 3.41 12.48 -8.28
CA ASP A 24 2.71 13.62 -8.85
C ASP A 24 1.19 13.45 -8.71
N HIS A 25 0.70 12.23 -8.88
CA HIS A 25 -0.69 11.92 -8.63
C HIS A 25 -1.11 12.18 -7.18
N LEU A 26 -0.32 11.71 -6.20
CA LEU A 26 -0.59 11.97 -4.79
C LEU A 26 -0.60 13.47 -4.46
N TRP A 27 0.32 14.23 -5.04
CA TRP A 27 0.36 15.69 -4.85
C TRP A 27 -0.90 16.37 -5.38
N ARG A 28 -1.36 16.02 -6.58
CA ARG A 28 -2.58 16.59 -7.15
C ARG A 28 -3.81 16.24 -6.31
N ASP A 29 -4.00 14.98 -5.96
CA ASP A 29 -5.15 14.53 -5.15
C ASP A 29 -5.16 15.20 -3.76
N ALA A 30 -3.98 15.37 -3.14
CA ALA A 30 -3.84 16.11 -1.89
C ALA A 30 -4.21 17.61 -2.01
N GLN A 31 -3.82 18.26 -3.10
CA GLN A 31 -4.15 19.67 -3.34
C GLN A 31 -5.66 19.86 -3.53
N GLU A 32 -6.30 18.97 -4.28
CA GLU A 32 -7.74 18.97 -4.49
C GLU A 32 -8.52 18.74 -3.19
N ARG A 33 -8.11 17.74 -2.39
CA ARG A 33 -8.79 17.38 -1.13
C ARG A 33 -8.59 18.37 0.01
N SER A 34 -7.46 19.07 0.04
CA SER A 34 -7.16 20.05 1.10
C SER A 34 -7.81 21.42 0.87
N GLY A 35 -8.56 21.60 -0.22
CA GLY A 35 -9.24 22.87 -0.53
C GLY A 35 -8.27 24.00 -0.90
N LEU A 36 -7.03 23.69 -1.30
CA LEU A 36 -6.00 24.66 -1.67
C LEU A 36 -6.41 25.58 -2.85
N MET A 37 -7.48 25.26 -3.56
CA MET A 37 -8.02 26.06 -4.68
C MET A 37 -9.19 27.00 -4.29
N ASN A 38 -9.81 26.87 -3.12
CA ASN A 38 -10.97 27.69 -2.77
C ASN A 38 -10.60 28.73 -1.71
N GLY A 39 -10.66 30.01 -2.09
CA GLY A 39 -10.40 31.15 -1.20
C GLY A 39 -11.46 31.26 -0.11
N MET A 40 -11.03 31.28 1.16
CA MET A 40 -11.89 31.61 2.32
C MET A 40 -11.06 32.09 3.52
N ASP A 41 -11.72 32.87 4.38
CA ASP A 41 -11.27 33.90 5.32
C ASP A 41 -10.27 33.57 6.46
N SER A 42 -9.68 34.66 6.97
CA SER A 42 -8.49 34.75 7.84
C SER A 42 -8.57 34.09 9.23
N SER A 43 -9.74 33.68 9.75
CA SER A 43 -9.86 33.03 11.07
C SER A 43 -9.60 31.51 11.03
N ASP A 44 -9.78 30.88 9.86
CA ASP A 44 -9.55 29.44 9.62
C ASP A 44 -8.09 29.09 9.28
N SER A 45 -7.22 30.10 9.23
CA SER A 45 -5.83 30.00 8.82
C SER A 45 -5.02 28.95 9.61
N LYS A 46 -5.19 28.86 10.94
CA LYS A 46 -4.44 27.91 11.78
C LYS A 46 -4.86 26.45 11.56
N ILE A 47 -6.16 26.17 11.47
CA ILE A 47 -6.68 24.82 11.22
C ILE A 47 -6.28 24.37 9.82
N LEU A 48 -6.42 25.26 8.83
CA LEU A 48 -6.00 25.01 7.46
C LEU A 48 -4.49 24.76 7.35
N GLN A 49 -3.66 25.53 8.06
CA GLN A 49 -2.22 25.30 8.13
C GLN A 49 -1.89 23.94 8.75
N LYS A 50 -2.58 23.53 9.81
CA LYS A 50 -2.41 22.21 10.43
C LYS A 50 -2.81 21.08 9.48
N LEU A 51 -3.93 21.21 8.77
CA LEU A 51 -4.36 20.24 7.76
C LEU A 51 -3.37 20.14 6.60
N LYS A 52 -2.88 21.28 6.08
CA LYS A 52 -1.84 21.33 5.05
C LYS A 52 -0.55 20.64 5.52
N PHE A 53 -0.15 20.87 6.77
CA PHE A 53 1.04 20.23 7.34
C PHE A 53 0.87 18.71 7.46
N ILE A 54 -0.28 18.23 7.96
CA ILE A 54 -0.59 16.80 8.05
C ILE A 54 -0.58 16.17 6.65
N CYS A 55 -1.27 16.79 5.69
CA CYS A 55 -1.35 16.32 4.32
C CYS A 55 0.03 16.21 3.68
N LYS A 56 0.86 17.27 3.81
CA LYS A 56 2.25 17.26 3.35
C LYS A 56 3.04 16.11 3.97
N LYS A 57 2.97 15.92 5.29
CA LYS A 57 3.66 14.82 5.98
C LYS A 57 3.19 13.45 5.49
N SER A 58 1.89 13.27 5.27
CA SER A 58 1.34 12.02 4.71
C SER A 58 1.85 11.74 3.30
N ILE A 59 1.95 12.75 2.43
CA ILE A 59 2.49 12.59 1.08
C ILE A 59 3.98 12.21 1.13
N GLU A 60 4.78 12.90 1.93
CA GLU A 60 6.20 12.57 2.10
C GLU A 60 6.39 11.13 2.60
N GLN A 61 5.52 10.68 3.51
CA GLN A 61 5.54 9.31 3.99
C GLN A 61 5.15 8.31 2.90
N ALA A 62 4.11 8.61 2.10
CA ALA A 62 3.69 7.75 0.98
C ALA A 62 4.76 7.65 -0.10
N LYS A 63 5.43 8.77 -0.44
CA LYS A 63 6.59 8.80 -1.33
C LYS A 63 7.72 7.91 -0.82
N HIS A 64 8.08 8.07 0.46
CA HIS A 64 9.14 7.27 1.05
C HIS A 64 8.84 5.77 1.01
N LEU A 65 7.59 5.38 1.30
CA LEU A 65 7.16 3.99 1.17
C LEU A 65 7.25 3.51 -0.29
N ALA A 66 6.81 4.31 -1.26
CA ALA A 66 6.95 3.97 -2.68
C ALA A 66 8.41 3.72 -3.07
N THR A 67 9.35 4.54 -2.59
CA THR A 67 10.80 4.34 -2.81
C THR A 67 11.31 3.04 -2.17
N ILE A 68 10.87 2.71 -0.94
CA ILE A 68 11.28 1.45 -0.28
C ILE A 68 10.82 0.23 -1.09
N TYR A 69 9.60 0.29 -1.63
CA TYR A 69 9.01 -0.81 -2.38
C TYR A 69 9.32 -0.78 -3.88
N GLU A 70 9.99 0.28 -4.36
CA GLU A 70 10.23 0.50 -5.77
C GLU A 70 10.84 -0.70 -6.50
N PRO A 71 11.88 -1.37 -5.96
CA PRO A 71 12.48 -2.53 -6.61
C PRO A 71 11.54 -3.72 -6.79
N TYR A 72 10.40 -3.73 -6.09
CA TYR A 72 9.40 -4.79 -6.14
C TYR A 72 8.15 -4.37 -6.92
N THR A 73 7.72 -3.10 -6.79
CA THR A 73 6.45 -2.62 -7.35
C THR A 73 6.58 -2.01 -8.74
N PHE A 74 7.76 -1.49 -9.11
CA PHE A 74 8.04 -0.92 -10.43
C PHE A 74 9.03 -1.77 -11.25
N TYR A 75 9.30 -2.99 -10.79
CA TYR A 75 10.10 -3.93 -11.57
C TYR A 75 9.32 -4.40 -12.79
N GLY A 76 9.85 -4.12 -13.99
CA GLY A 76 9.20 -4.46 -15.26
C GLY A 76 9.21 -5.95 -15.60
N GLY A 77 9.95 -6.78 -14.84
CA GLY A 77 9.99 -8.21 -15.09
C GLY A 77 8.67 -8.90 -14.76
N ARG A 78 8.27 -9.82 -15.64
CA ARG A 78 7.11 -10.69 -15.44
C ARG A 78 7.60 -12.11 -15.23
N PHE A 79 7.15 -12.72 -14.15
CA PHE A 79 7.49 -14.09 -13.79
C PHE A 79 6.27 -14.98 -14.02
N ASP A 80 6.43 -16.02 -14.81
CA ASP A 80 5.45 -17.08 -14.94
C ASP A 80 5.59 -18.04 -13.76
N ASN A 81 4.48 -18.31 -13.07
CA ASN A 81 4.42 -19.23 -11.94
C ASN A 81 3.66 -20.52 -12.26
N SER A 82 3.39 -20.79 -13.55
CA SER A 82 2.61 -21.96 -13.98
C SER A 82 3.24 -23.29 -13.54
N ASN A 83 4.58 -23.38 -13.56
CA ASN A 83 5.27 -24.58 -13.08
C ASN A 83 5.15 -24.76 -11.56
N THR A 84 5.16 -23.68 -10.78
CA THR A 84 4.96 -23.73 -9.32
C THR A 84 3.54 -24.17 -8.98
N HIS A 85 2.54 -23.68 -9.71
CA HIS A 85 1.17 -24.13 -9.57
C HIS A 85 1.02 -25.62 -9.90
N ARG A 86 1.54 -26.07 -11.04
CA ARG A 86 1.50 -27.49 -11.42
C ARG A 86 2.23 -28.37 -10.40
N LEU A 87 3.34 -27.91 -9.85
CA LEU A 87 4.05 -28.64 -8.79
C LEU A 87 3.16 -28.79 -7.55
N MET A 88 2.54 -27.70 -7.08
CA MET A 88 1.62 -27.72 -5.95
C MET A 88 0.40 -28.62 -6.17
N GLU A 89 -0.14 -28.67 -7.40
CA GLU A 89 -1.26 -29.57 -7.76
C GLU A 89 -0.90 -31.05 -7.67
N ASN A 90 0.37 -31.41 -7.90
CA ASN A 90 0.84 -32.79 -7.86
C ASN A 90 1.28 -33.23 -6.45
N MET A 91 1.40 -32.32 -5.49
CA MET A 91 1.79 -32.64 -4.11
C MET A 91 0.64 -33.31 -3.34
N SER A 92 1.00 -34.20 -2.42
CA SER A 92 0.07 -34.70 -1.41
C SER A 92 -0.31 -33.58 -0.41
N GLU A 93 -1.38 -33.79 0.35
CA GLU A 93 -1.78 -32.81 1.38
C GLU A 93 -0.73 -32.68 2.48
N GLU A 94 -0.02 -33.77 2.81
CA GLU A 94 1.09 -33.77 3.76
C GLU A 94 2.25 -32.90 3.24
N GLU A 95 2.63 -33.06 1.97
CA GLU A 95 3.70 -32.28 1.34
C GLU A 95 3.36 -30.79 1.27
N LYS A 96 2.10 -30.45 0.93
CA LYS A 96 1.65 -29.05 0.91
C LYS A 96 1.78 -28.37 2.26
N VAL A 97 1.43 -29.08 3.34
CA VAL A 97 1.56 -28.57 4.72
C VAL A 97 3.02 -28.47 5.14
N GLU A 98 3.83 -29.49 4.86
CA GLU A 98 5.23 -29.54 5.26
C GLU A 98 6.08 -28.47 4.57
N PHE A 99 5.88 -28.29 3.27
CA PHE A 99 6.65 -27.31 2.48
C PHE A 99 6.05 -25.90 2.50
N GLY A 100 4.74 -25.76 2.77
CA GLY A 100 4.07 -24.46 2.82
C GLY A 100 4.00 -23.75 1.46
N PHE A 101 3.78 -24.48 0.37
CA PHE A 101 3.74 -23.92 -1.00
C PHE A 101 2.55 -22.98 -1.24
N ASP A 102 1.47 -23.14 -0.48
CA ASP A 102 0.27 -22.32 -0.65
C ASP A 102 0.41 -20.97 0.07
N VAL A 103 0.84 -19.94 -0.66
CA VAL A 103 0.90 -18.57 -0.16
C VAL A 103 -0.50 -18.01 0.17
N GLY A 104 -1.57 -18.59 -0.39
CA GLY A 104 -2.95 -18.27 -0.05
C GLY A 104 -3.34 -18.70 1.37
N SER A 105 -2.67 -19.71 1.92
CA SER A 105 -2.89 -20.20 3.29
C SER A 105 -2.42 -19.23 4.37
N ILE A 106 -1.61 -18.23 4.02
CA ILE A 106 -1.16 -17.20 4.96
C ILE A 106 -2.39 -16.45 5.48
N ASN A 107 -2.50 -16.33 6.81
CA ASN A 107 -3.44 -15.39 7.41
C ASN A 107 -2.95 -13.96 7.14
N TRP A 108 -3.24 -13.45 5.95
CA TRP A 108 -2.75 -12.16 5.46
C TRP A 108 -3.17 -10.99 6.36
N ASN A 109 -4.35 -11.07 6.98
CA ASN A 109 -4.79 -10.04 7.90
C ASN A 109 -3.90 -9.96 9.14
N ASP A 110 -3.59 -11.11 9.74
CA ASP A 110 -2.66 -11.20 10.87
C ASP A 110 -1.24 -10.82 10.45
N TYR A 111 -0.74 -11.41 9.35
CA TYR A 111 0.60 -11.12 8.84
C TYR A 111 0.79 -9.62 8.58
N ILE A 112 -0.10 -8.97 7.84
CA ILE A 112 0.05 -7.55 7.52
C ILE A 112 -0.03 -6.68 8.79
N THR A 113 -1.00 -6.95 9.65
CA THR A 113 -1.30 -6.09 10.80
C THR A 113 -0.30 -6.27 11.94
N ASN A 114 0.03 -7.52 12.27
CA ASN A 114 0.77 -7.89 13.48
C ASN A 114 2.24 -8.25 13.20
N VAL A 115 2.61 -8.56 11.95
CA VAL A 115 3.98 -8.93 11.58
C VAL A 115 4.62 -7.87 10.69
N HIS A 116 4.05 -7.60 9.51
CA HIS A 116 4.65 -6.77 8.46
C HIS A 116 4.74 -5.29 8.85
N ILE A 117 3.62 -4.65 9.23
CA ILE A 117 3.62 -3.22 9.59
C ILE A 117 4.53 -2.96 10.81
N PRO A 118 4.47 -3.73 11.91
CA PRO A 118 5.39 -3.55 13.04
C PRO A 118 6.85 -3.77 12.66
N GLY A 119 7.15 -4.80 11.86
CA GLY A 119 8.49 -5.08 11.35
C GLY A 119 9.05 -3.93 10.51
N LEU A 120 8.26 -3.43 9.56
CA LEU A 120 8.61 -2.28 8.73
C LEU A 120 8.92 -1.05 9.58
N ARG A 121 8.07 -0.74 10.57
CA ARG A 121 8.27 0.40 11.48
C ARG A 121 9.54 0.26 12.31
N ARG A 122 9.83 -0.95 12.81
CA ARG A 122 10.97 -1.20 13.69
C ARG A 122 12.31 -1.22 12.95
N HIS A 123 12.34 -1.78 11.75
CA HIS A 123 13.59 -2.13 11.06
C HIS A 123 13.90 -1.26 9.84
N VAL A 124 12.88 -0.73 9.15
CA VAL A 124 13.06 0.05 7.92
C VAL A 124 12.86 1.53 8.17
N LEU A 125 11.84 1.91 8.95
CA LEU A 125 11.48 3.31 9.19
C LEU A 125 12.18 3.96 10.40
N LYS A 126 13.19 3.31 10.97
CA LYS A 126 13.87 3.77 12.19
C LYS A 126 14.61 5.09 11.92
N GLY A 127 14.20 6.19 12.57
CA GLY A 127 14.84 7.51 12.46
C GLY A 127 13.96 8.65 11.94
N ARG A 128 12.67 8.42 11.65
CA ARG A 128 11.71 9.45 11.22
C ARG A 128 10.44 9.47 12.08
N ALA A 129 10.61 9.59 13.40
CA ALA A 129 9.53 9.98 14.31
C ALA A 129 9.40 11.51 14.34
#